data_AF-A0A1N6I9D7-F1
#
_entry.id   AF-A0A1N6I9D7-F1
#
_cell.length_a   1.000
_cell.length_b   1.000
_cell.length_c   1.000
_cell.angle_alpha   90.00
_cell.angle_beta   90.00
_cell.angle_gamma   90.00
#
_symmetry.space_group_name_H-M   'P 1'
#
loop_
_entity.id
_entity.type
_entity.pdbx_description
1 polymer ?
#
loop_
_entity_poly.entity_id
_entity_poly.type
_entity_poly.pdbx_seq_one_letter_code
_entity_poly.pdbx_strand_id
1 'polypeptide(L)'
;MLAAVTLCVILGVLAVFQLALTLGAPIGRFAWGGQHRVLPARLRIGSAVAIVIYAVIAVIALDRAGAIDVVSDVVSTVGMWVVFGYFVLGIPMNAVSRSRAERYTMTPIVVVLAVLSLLIALG
;
A
#
# COMPACT_ATOMS: atom_id res chain seq x y z
N MET A 1 13.68 3.77 -11.77
CA MET A 1 14.31 4.09 -10.46
C MET A 1 13.51 5.08 -9.61
N LEU A 2 13.36 6.36 -9.98
CA LEU A 2 12.69 7.38 -9.13
C LEU A 2 11.28 6.95 -8.68
N ALA A 3 10.45 6.44 -9.58
CA ALA A 3 9.10 5.99 -9.24
C ALA A 3 9.09 4.86 -8.19
N ALA A 4 10.00 3.89 -8.30
CA ALA A 4 10.14 2.79 -7.35
C ALA A 4 10.59 3.26 -5.96
N VAL A 5 11.55 4.20 -5.90
CA VAL A 5 11.97 4.82 -4.64
C VAL A 5 10.81 5.57 -3.99
N THR A 6 10.11 6.42 -4.74
CA THR A 6 8.95 7.17 -4.23
C THR A 6 7.86 6.23 -3.73
N LEU A 7 7.55 5.16 -4.48
CA LEU A 7 6.59 4.14 -4.07
C LEU A 7 7.02 3.47 -2.76
N CYS A 8 8.29 3.08 -2.63
CA CYS A 8 8.82 2.45 -1.42
C CYS A 8 8.75 3.39 -0.20
N VAL A 9 9.05 4.69 -0.38
CA VAL A 9 8.93 5.68 0.69
C VAL A 9 7.49 5.79 1.18
N ILE A 10 6.51 5.89 0.27
CA ILE A 10 5.09 5.96 0.63
C ILE A 10 4.66 4.67 1.34
N LEU A 11 5.05 3.50 0.83
CA LEU A 11 4.77 2.21 1.47
C LEU A 11 5.43 2.09 2.85
N GLY A 12 6.63 2.62 3.04
CA GLY A 12 7.31 2.68 4.33
C GLY A 12 6.54 3.53 5.35
N VAL A 13 6.06 4.70 4.94
CA VAL A 13 5.21 5.55 5.79
C VAL A 13 3.90 4.82 6.15
N LEU A 14 3.27 4.14 5.18
CA LEU A 14 2.09 3.33 5.42
C LEU A 14 2.36 2.14 6.34
N ALA A 15 3.54 1.51 6.24
CA ALA A 15 3.93 0.43 7.13
C ALA A 15 4.08 0.91 8.58
N VAL A 16 4.68 2.09 8.80
CA VAL A 16 4.76 2.72 10.13
C VAL A 16 3.35 3.03 10.66
N PHE A 17 2.47 3.55 9.82
CA PHE A 17 1.06 3.77 10.16
C PHE A 17 0.34 2.47 10.56
N GLN A 18 0.49 1.40 9.78
CA GLN A 18 -0.10 0.10 10.09
C GLN A 18 0.50 -0.51 11.37
N LEU A 19 1.80 -0.31 11.61
CA LEU A 19 2.45 -0.77 12.85
C LEU A 19 1.85 -0.07 14.07
N ALA A 20 1.67 1.25 14.00
CA ALA A 20 1.02 2.02 15.07
C ALA A 20 -0.41 1.51 15.32
N LEU A 21 -1.16 1.19 14.26
CA LEU A 21 -2.49 0.59 14.33
C LEU A 21 -2.48 -0.80 15.00
N THR A 22 -1.52 -1.67 14.64
CA THR A 22 -1.33 -2.99 15.26
C THR A 22 -1.00 -2.87 16.76
N LEU A 23 -0.21 -1.86 17.14
CA LEU A 23 0.13 -1.57 18.54
C LEU A 23 -1.01 -0.89 19.33
N GLY A 24 -2.11 -0.51 18.65
CA GLY A 24 -3.29 0.06 19.30
C GLY A 24 -3.32 1.58 19.38
N ALA A 25 -2.55 2.29 18.54
CA ALA A 25 -2.61 3.73 18.46
C ALA A 25 -4.04 4.22 18.09
N PRO A 26 -4.50 5.35 18.65
CA PRO A 26 -5.87 5.85 18.49
C PRO A 26 -6.10 6.59 17.16
N ILE A 27 -5.57 6.07 16.06
CA ILE A 27 -5.61 6.65 14.71
C ILE A 27 -6.41 5.80 13.72
N GLY A 28 -7.22 4.84 14.22
CA GLY A 28 -8.01 3.92 13.40
C GLY A 28 -9.06 4.61 12.51
N ARG A 29 -9.41 5.87 12.77
CA ARG A 29 -10.30 6.66 11.88
C ARG A 29 -9.79 6.79 10.44
N PHE A 30 -8.50 6.59 10.20
CA PHE A 30 -7.86 6.69 8.88
C PHE A 30 -7.78 5.35 8.13
N ALA A 31 -8.26 4.25 8.72
CA ALA A 31 -8.17 2.92 8.10
C ALA A 31 -9.40 2.06 8.43
N TRP A 32 -9.59 0.98 7.69
CA TRP A 32 -10.61 -0.04 7.97
C TRP A 32 -12.03 0.54 8.11
N GLY A 33 -12.38 1.54 7.29
CA GLY A 33 -13.69 2.21 7.33
C GLY A 33 -13.84 3.27 8.43
N GLY A 34 -12.82 3.45 9.27
CA GLY A 34 -12.74 4.44 10.34
C GLY A 34 -13.77 4.32 11.48
N GLN A 35 -14.41 3.16 11.62
CA GLN A 35 -15.43 2.91 12.65
C GLN A 35 -14.85 2.82 14.07
N HIS A 36 -13.57 2.47 14.18
CA HIS A 36 -12.90 2.23 15.45
C HIS A 36 -11.75 3.22 15.63
N ARG A 37 -11.77 4.01 16.71
CA ARG A 37 -10.65 4.91 17.05
C ARG A 37 -9.39 4.09 17.37
N VAL A 38 -9.54 3.02 18.14
CA VAL A 38 -8.52 2.01 18.43
C VAL A 38 -9.01 0.69 17.84
N LEU A 39 -8.19 0.03 17.03
CA LEU A 39 -8.63 -1.16 16.31
C LEU A 39 -8.84 -2.36 17.25
N PRO A 40 -9.91 -3.16 17.05
CA PRO A 40 -10.07 -4.46 17.68
C PRO A 40 -9.03 -5.46 17.15
N ALA A 41 -8.78 -6.54 17.90
CA ALA A 41 -7.71 -7.50 17.63
C ALA A 41 -7.71 -8.03 16.17
N ARG A 42 -8.89 -8.32 15.61
CA ARG A 42 -9.02 -8.81 14.22
C ARG A 42 -8.46 -7.82 13.19
N LEU A 43 -8.73 -6.52 13.35
CA LEU A 43 -8.25 -5.49 12.43
C LEU A 43 -6.76 -5.17 12.68
N ARG A 44 -6.25 -5.38 13.90
CA ARG A 44 -4.80 -5.28 14.18
C ARG A 44 -4.00 -6.35 13.44
N ILE A 45 -4.54 -7.57 13.36
CA ILE A 45 -3.97 -8.64 12.54
C ILE A 45 -4.01 -8.25 11.07
N GLY A 46 -5.14 -7.70 10.59
CA GLY A 46 -5.25 -7.16 9.23
C GLY A 46 -4.17 -6.11 8.94
N SER A 47 -3.93 -5.17 9.86
CA SER A 47 -2.86 -4.17 9.75
C SER A 47 -1.47 -4.80 9.71
N ALA A 48 -1.20 -5.85 10.51
CA ALA A 48 0.06 -6.57 10.46
C ALA A 48 0.27 -7.27 9.10
N VAL A 49 -0.77 -7.88 8.55
CA VAL A 49 -0.74 -8.49 7.22
C VAL A 49 -0.50 -7.43 6.13
N ALA A 50 -1.10 -6.24 6.26
CA ALA A 50 -0.88 -5.15 5.32
C ALA A 50 0.60 -4.72 5.25
N ILE A 51 1.32 -4.70 6.38
CA ILE A 51 2.77 -4.41 6.41
C ILE A 51 3.54 -5.42 5.55
N VAL A 52 3.22 -6.71 5.67
CA VAL A 52 3.87 -7.77 4.88
C VAL A 52 3.57 -7.59 3.39
N ILE A 53 2.32 -7.28 3.04
CA ILE A 53 1.93 -6.98 1.66
C ILE A 53 2.74 -5.79 1.12
N TYR A 54 2.87 -4.71 1.88
CA TYR A 54 3.66 -3.54 1.46
C TYR A 54 5.14 -3.88 1.25
N ALA A 55 5.72 -4.73 2.10
CA ALA A 55 7.09 -5.20 1.92
C ALA A 55 7.26 -6.01 0.63
N VAL A 56 6.34 -6.94 0.34
CA VAL A 56 6.36 -7.72 -0.91
C VAL A 56 6.24 -6.81 -2.13
N ILE A 57 5.32 -5.83 -2.10
CA ILE A 57 5.16 -4.85 -3.18
C ILE A 57 6.46 -4.06 -3.39
N ALA A 58 7.10 -3.61 -2.31
CA ALA A 58 8.35 -2.85 -2.40
C ALA A 58 9.48 -3.68 -3.03
N VAL A 59 9.60 -4.97 -2.67
CA VAL A 59 10.58 -5.88 -3.28
C VAL A 59 10.33 -6.03 -4.78
N ILE A 60 9.09 -6.32 -5.21
CA ILE A 60 8.77 -6.47 -6.64
C ILE A 60 9.04 -5.16 -7.41
N ALA A 61 8.74 -4.00 -6.81
CA ALA A 61 8.98 -2.70 -7.43
C ALA A 61 10.47 -2.37 -7.58
N LEU A 62 11.29 -2.70 -6.57
CA LEU A 62 12.74 -2.49 -6.63
C LEU A 62 13.41 -3.45 -7.61
N ASP A 63 12.96 -4.70 -7.64
CA ASP A 63 13.42 -5.72 -8.58
C ASP A 63 13.11 -5.32 -10.02
N ARG A 64 11.86 -4.96 -10.31
CA ARG A 64 11.44 -4.49 -11.64
C ARG A 64 12.17 -3.21 -12.09
N ALA A 65 12.60 -2.38 -11.14
CA ALA A 65 13.38 -1.18 -11.41
C ALA A 65 14.89 -1.42 -11.55
N GLY A 66 15.35 -2.67 -11.43
CA GLY A 66 16.76 -3.07 -11.54
C GLY A 66 17.63 -2.69 -10.33
N ALA A 67 17.03 -2.39 -9.17
CA ALA A 67 17.77 -2.04 -7.96
C ALA A 67 18.27 -3.28 -7.21
N ILE A 68 17.55 -4.39 -7.34
CA ILE A 68 17.85 -5.71 -6.77
C ILE A 68 17.52 -6.78 -7.81
N ASP A 69 18.00 -8.00 -7.60
CA ASP A 69 17.77 -9.16 -8.47
C ASP A 69 17.39 -10.36 -7.60
N VAL A 70 16.09 -10.55 -7.39
CA VAL A 70 15.48 -11.52 -6.47
C VAL A 70 14.58 -12.51 -7.21
N VAL A 71 13.86 -12.05 -8.24
CA VAL A 71 12.96 -12.88 -9.05
C VAL A 71 13.27 -12.72 -10.54
N SER A 72 12.75 -13.61 -11.38
CA SER A 72 12.93 -13.46 -12.83
C SER A 72 12.17 -12.24 -13.37
N ASP A 73 12.67 -11.68 -14.47
CA ASP A 73 12.05 -10.53 -15.17
C ASP A 73 10.56 -10.74 -15.49
N VAL A 74 10.17 -11.97 -15.85
CA VAL A 74 8.77 -12.33 -16.08
C VAL A 74 7.94 -12.17 -14.81
N VAL A 75 8.46 -12.63 -13.66
CA VAL A 75 7.77 -12.57 -12.37
C VAL A 75 7.67 -11.12 -11.88
N SER A 76 8.73 -10.33 -12.00
CA SER A 76 8.70 -8.92 -11.58
C SER A 76 7.78 -8.08 -12.48
N THR A 77 7.77 -8.35 -13.79
CA THR A 77 6.87 -7.69 -14.75
C THR A 77 5.40 -8.03 -14.47
N VAL A 78 5.05 -9.31 -14.38
CA VAL A 78 3.66 -9.72 -14.06
C VAL A 78 3.26 -9.23 -12.67
N GLY A 79 4.17 -9.35 -11.70
CA GLY A 79 3.96 -8.88 -10.33
C GLY A 79 3.63 -7.39 -10.28
N MET A 80 4.35 -6.54 -11.01
CA MET A 80 4.07 -5.11 -11.03
C MET A 80 2.72 -4.76 -11.67
N TRP A 81 2.29 -5.50 -12.69
CA TRP A 81 0.93 -5.35 -13.23
C TRP A 81 -0.15 -5.77 -12.22
N VAL A 82 0.08 -6.83 -11.45
CA VAL A 82 -0.82 -7.24 -10.35
C VAL A 82 -0.87 -6.17 -9.26
N VAL A 83 0.27 -5.59 -8.89
CA VAL A 83 0.36 -4.48 -7.92
C VAL A 83 -0.42 -3.26 -8.42
N PHE A 84 -0.28 -2.91 -9.70
CA PHE A 84 -1.05 -1.83 -10.30
C PHE A 84 -2.56 -2.11 -10.21
N GLY A 85 -3.00 -3.29 -10.61
CA GLY A 85 -4.40 -3.71 -10.48
C GLY A 85 -4.90 -3.64 -9.03
N TYR A 86 -4.09 -4.08 -8.07
CA TYR A 86 -4.41 -4.00 -6.64
C TYR A 86 -4.67 -2.56 -6.18
N PHE A 87 -3.80 -1.60 -6.54
CA PHE A 87 -4.03 -0.20 -6.17
C PHE A 87 -5.22 0.42 -6.90
N VAL A 88 -5.43 0.10 -8.18
CA VAL A 88 -6.61 0.55 -8.94
C VAL A 88 -7.91 0.09 -8.26
N LEU A 89 -7.98 -1.17 -7.81
CA LEU A 89 -9.11 -1.69 -7.04
C LEU A 89 -9.24 -1.00 -5.67
N GLY A 90 -8.12 -0.61 -5.07
CA GLY A 90 -8.09 0.14 -3.82
C GLY A 90 -8.69 1.54 -3.91
N ILE A 91 -8.66 2.20 -5.07
CA ILE A 91 -9.21 3.56 -5.26
C ILE A 91 -10.71 3.62 -4.89
N PRO A 92 -11.62 2.85 -5.53
CA PRO A 92 -13.04 2.90 -5.19
C PRO A 92 -13.29 2.41 -3.76
N MET A 93 -12.54 1.42 -3.26
CA MET A 93 -12.67 0.93 -1.89
C MET A 93 -12.43 2.04 -0.86
N ASN A 94 -11.41 2.88 -1.06
CA ASN A 94 -11.11 4.00 -0.18
C ASN A 94 -12.04 5.20 -0.44
N ALA A 95 -12.43 5.44 -1.70
CA ALA A 95 -13.29 6.56 -2.08
C ALA A 95 -14.72 6.44 -1.51
N VAL A 96 -15.23 5.21 -1.36
CA VAL A 96 -16.55 4.92 -0.79
C VAL A 96 -16.50 4.73 0.74
N SER A 97 -15.33 4.92 1.38
CA SER A 97 -15.24 4.79 2.83
C SER A 97 -16.23 5.71 3.56
N ARG A 98 -16.85 5.16 4.61
CA ARG A 98 -17.74 5.90 5.52
C ARG A 98 -16.98 6.95 6.34
N SER A 99 -15.68 6.78 6.50
CA SER A 99 -14.83 7.76 7.18
C SER A 99 -14.36 8.83 6.21
N ARG A 100 -14.74 10.09 6.49
CA ARG A 100 -14.22 11.25 5.74
C ARG A 100 -12.70 11.35 5.82
N ALA A 101 -12.13 11.04 6.98
CA ALA A 101 -10.68 11.09 7.18
C ALA A 101 -9.95 10.05 6.30
N GLU A 102 -10.46 8.83 6.25
CA GLU A 102 -9.91 7.79 5.37
C GLU A 102 -10.08 8.16 3.90
N ARG A 103 -11.27 8.61 3.48
CA ARG A 103 -11.53 9.01 2.10
C ARG A 103 -10.59 10.13 1.63
N TYR A 104 -10.43 11.20 2.41
CA TYR A 104 -9.60 12.35 1.99
C TYR A 104 -8.09 12.11 2.12
N THR A 105 -7.66 11.08 2.86
CA THR A 105 -6.23 10.77 3.02
C THR A 105 -5.82 9.55 2.20
N MET A 106 -6.54 8.44 2.29
CA MET A 106 -6.16 7.18 1.66
C MET A 106 -6.49 7.14 0.16
N THR A 107 -7.60 7.70 -0.29
CA THR A 107 -7.90 7.76 -1.74
C THR A 107 -6.78 8.45 -2.54
N PRO A 108 -6.31 9.67 -2.20
CA PRO A 108 -5.22 10.29 -2.96
C PRO A 108 -3.92 9.51 -2.85
N ILE A 109 -3.59 8.94 -1.67
CA ILE A 109 -2.41 8.10 -1.51
C ILE A 109 -2.46 6.88 -2.44
N VAL A 110 -3.60 6.17 -2.49
CA VAL A 110 -3.78 4.99 -3.34
C VAL A 110 -3.77 5.35 -4.81
N VAL A 111 -4.30 6.51 -5.21
CA VAL A 111 -4.18 7.03 -6.59
C VAL A 111 -2.71 7.26 -6.95
N VAL A 112 -1.94 7.89 -6.07
CA VAL A 112 -0.49 8.11 -6.29
C VAL A 112 0.24 6.77 -6.41
N LEU A 113 -0.05 5.81 -5.53
CA LEU A 113 0.53 4.47 -5.60
C LEU A 113 0.17 3.73 -6.90
N ALA A 114 -1.08 3.86 -7.38
CA ALA A 114 -1.50 3.31 -8.67
C ALA A 114 -0.68 3.92 -9.82
N VAL A 115 -0.56 5.25 -9.88
CA VAL A 115 0.25 5.92 -10.93
C VAL A 115 1.72 5.49 -10.86
N LEU A 116 2.32 5.46 -9.67
CA LEU A 116 3.72 5.03 -9.52
C LEU A 116 3.91 3.57 -9.95
N SER A 117 3.02 2.67 -9.53
CA SER A 117 3.08 1.26 -9.94
C SER A 117 2.90 1.07 -11.45
N LEU A 118 2.05 1.88 -12.11
CA LEU A 118 1.90 1.87 -13.56
C LEU A 118 3.19 2.29 -14.26
N LEU A 119 3.81 3.38 -13.80
CA LEU A 119 5.08 3.86 -14.38
C LEU A 119 6.19 2.82 -14.26
N ILE A 120 6.23 2.06 -13.16
CA ILE A 120 7.19 0.96 -12.95
C ILE A 120 6.82 -0.26 -13.80
N ALA A 121 5.53 -0.57 -13.98
CA ALA A 121 5.11 -1.70 -14.81
C ALA A 121 5.39 -1.49 -16.31
N LEU A 122 5.35 -0.23 -16.77
CA LEU A 122 5.58 0.14 -18.17
C LEU A 122 7.06 0.22 -18.58
N GLY A 123 7.96 0.50 -17.63
CA GLY A 123 9.38 0.72 -17.89
C GLY A 123 10.22 -0.33 -17.21
#